data_AF-A0A0N0HPH2-F1
#
_entry.id   AF-A0A0N0HPH2-F1
#
_cell.length_a   1.000
_cell.length_b   1.000
_cell.length_c   1.000
_cell.angle_alpha   90.00
_cell.angle_beta   90.00
_cell.angle_gamma   90.00
#
_symmetry.space_group_name_H-M   'P 1'
#
loop_
_entity.id
_entity.type
_entity.pdbx_description
1 polymer ?
#
loop_
_entity_poly.entity_id
_entity_poly.type
_entity_poly.pdbx_seq_one_letter_code
_entity_poly.pdbx_strand_id
1 'polypeptide(L)'
;MERTTHVSSDGRRRVDAMGPSVIPGWDLVYGHPQDSAQVIRREESTYALACTLHRHAKALSTQNEERQWRESGGWCPGCVGGLPVDAGGTT
;
A
#
# COMPACT_ATOMS: atom_id res chain seq x y z
N MET A 1 -11.55 2.48 -11.92
CA MET A 1 -11.72 1.26 -11.12
C MET A 1 -12.71 1.59 -10.02
N GLU A 2 -13.84 0.89 -9.98
CA GLU A 2 -14.90 1.15 -9.00
C GLU A 2 -14.48 0.57 -7.65
N ARG A 3 -14.52 1.38 -6.59
CA ARG A 3 -14.10 0.96 -5.25
C ARG A 3 -15.30 0.30 -4.55
N THR A 4 -15.25 -1.01 -4.35
CA THR A 4 -16.24 -1.73 -3.53
C THR A 4 -15.89 -1.57 -2.05
N THR A 5 -16.93 -1.41 -1.23
CA THR A 5 -16.78 -1.30 0.23
C THR A 5 -17.77 -2.22 0.93
N HIS A 6 -17.34 -2.91 1.98
CA HIS A 6 -18.19 -3.73 2.83
C HIS A 6 -18.25 -3.18 4.25
N VAL A 7 -19.28 -3.58 5.00
CA VAL A 7 -19.34 -3.35 6.44
C VAL A 7 -18.66 -4.54 7.12
N SER A 8 -17.60 -4.27 7.86
CA SER A 8 -16.90 -5.28 8.64
C SER A 8 -17.69 -5.73 9.87
N SER A 9 -17.32 -6.87 10.45
CA SER A 9 -17.74 -7.39 11.76
C SER A 9 -17.68 -6.36 12.90
N ASP A 10 -16.79 -5.36 12.84
CA ASP A 10 -16.73 -4.24 13.82
C ASP A 10 -17.75 -3.12 13.53
N GLY A 11 -18.63 -3.29 12.53
CA GLY A 11 -19.60 -2.29 12.09
C GLY A 11 -19.01 -1.15 11.24
N ARG A 12 -17.69 -1.17 10.98
CA ARG A 12 -17.01 -0.13 10.20
C ARG A 12 -17.02 -0.44 8.71
N ARG A 13 -17.27 0.56 7.88
CA ARG A 13 -17.16 0.43 6.41
C ARG A 13 -15.67 0.39 6.02
N ARG A 14 -15.26 -0.69 5.37
CA ARG A 14 -13.89 -0.92 4.89
C ARG A 14 -13.88 -1.11 3.38
N VAL A 15 -12.76 -0.80 2.76
CA VAL A 15 -12.55 -1.00 1.33
C VAL A 15 -12.20 -2.46 1.07
N ASP A 16 -12.78 -3.05 0.03
CA ASP A 16 -12.47 -4.42 -0.38
C ASP A 16 -11.07 -4.50 -1.00
N ALA A 17 -10.44 -5.67 -0.83
CA ALA A 17 -9.20 -5.96 -1.51
C ALA A 17 -9.46 -6.07 -3.02
N MET A 18 -8.67 -5.36 -3.81
CA MET A 18 -8.68 -5.41 -5.27
C MET A 18 -7.89 -6.61 -5.82
N GLY A 19 -7.04 -7.24 -4.99
CA GLY A 19 -6.19 -8.37 -5.37
C GLY A 19 -4.93 -8.45 -4.51
N PRO A 20 -3.95 -9.31 -4.87
CA PRO A 20 -2.68 -9.38 -4.17
C PRO A 20 -1.84 -8.11 -4.39
N SER A 21 -1.12 -7.66 -3.37
CA SER A 21 -0.19 -6.53 -3.50
C SER A 21 1.22 -6.96 -3.94
N VAL A 22 2.07 -5.98 -4.23
CA VAL A 22 3.51 -6.20 -4.49
C VAL A 22 4.27 -6.74 -3.28
N ILE A 23 3.70 -6.66 -2.07
CA ILE A 23 4.27 -7.21 -0.83
C ILE A 23 3.59 -8.56 -0.55
N PRO A 24 4.35 -9.67 -0.51
CA PRO A 24 3.79 -10.98 -0.23
C PRO A 24 2.99 -11.03 1.08
N GLY A 25 1.80 -11.63 1.02
CA GLY A 25 0.91 -11.76 2.18
C GLY A 25 0.14 -10.49 2.53
N TRP A 26 0.14 -9.47 1.67
CA TRP A 26 -0.69 -8.28 1.79
C TRP A 26 -1.60 -8.12 0.58
N ASP A 27 -2.82 -7.67 0.84
CA ASP A 27 -3.83 -7.37 -0.16
C ASP A 27 -3.73 -5.92 -0.62
N LEU A 28 -3.84 -5.69 -1.92
CA LEU A 28 -4.00 -4.37 -2.50
C LEU A 28 -5.40 -3.85 -2.19
N VAL A 29 -5.48 -2.73 -1.47
CA VAL A 29 -6.75 -2.03 -1.23
C VAL A 29 -7.02 -1.06 -2.36
N TYR A 30 -6.01 -0.29 -2.75
CA TYR A 30 -6.01 0.53 -3.97
C TYR A 30 -4.61 1.07 -4.29
N GLY A 31 -4.38 1.38 -5.56
CA GLY A 31 -3.21 2.13 -6.01
C GLY A 31 -3.62 3.50 -6.55
N HIS A 32 -2.68 4.44 -6.54
CA HIS A 32 -2.80 5.66 -7.33
C HIS A 32 -1.86 5.51 -8.54
N PRO A 33 -2.34 5.52 -9.79
CA PRO A 33 -1.52 5.22 -10.96
C PRO A 33 -0.42 6.28 -11.21
N GLN A 34 -0.55 7.46 -10.62
CA GLN A 34 0.41 8.56 -10.76
C GLN A 34 1.61 8.42 -9.83
N ASP A 35 1.51 7.58 -8.79
CA ASP A 35 2.57 7.40 -7.80
C ASP A 35 2.99 5.93 -7.77
N SER A 36 4.28 5.68 -7.57
CA SER A 36 4.82 4.33 -7.39
C SER A 36 4.48 3.74 -6.00
N ALA A 37 3.22 3.88 -5.60
CA ALA A 37 2.77 3.64 -4.24
C ALA A 37 1.35 3.05 -4.20
N GLN A 38 1.23 1.90 -3.54
CA GLN A 38 0.00 1.15 -3.31
C GLN A 38 -0.38 1.19 -1.83
N VAL A 39 -1.67 1.22 -1.56
CA VAL A 39 -2.19 1.08 -0.19
C VAL A 39 -2.62 -0.35 -0.03
N ILE A 40 -2.01 -0.98 0.95
CA ILE A 40 -2.09 -2.41 1.16
C ILE A 40 -2.61 -2.71 2.56
N ARG A 41 -3.20 -3.89 2.72
CA ARG A 41 -3.78 -4.35 3.97
C ARG A 41 -3.43 -5.82 4.18
N ARG A 42 -3.01 -6.20 5.39
CA ARG A 42 -2.73 -7.61 5.73
C ARG A 42 -3.89 -8.27 6.45
N GLU A 43 -4.52 -7.51 7.31
CA GLU A 43 -5.64 -7.90 8.15
C GLU A 43 -6.62 -6.73 8.18
N GLU A 44 -7.83 -6.96 8.65
CA GLU A 44 -8.91 -5.99 8.67
C GLU A 44 -8.56 -4.57 9.18
N SER A 45 -7.56 -4.46 10.06
CA SER A 45 -7.14 -3.19 10.67
C SER A 45 -5.68 -2.81 10.40
N THR A 46 -4.93 -3.61 9.65
CA THR A 46 -3.47 -3.43 9.47
C THR A 46 -3.20 -2.86 8.09
N TYR A 47 -2.93 -1.56 8.01
CA TYR A 47 -2.69 -0.84 6.75
C TYR A 47 -1.20 -0.52 6.57
N ALA A 48 -0.75 -0.48 5.32
CA ALA A 48 0.57 0.01 4.97
C ALA A 48 0.56 0.70 3.60
N LEU A 49 1.53 1.58 3.39
CA LEU A 49 1.85 2.17 2.09
C LEU A 49 3.04 1.41 1.50
N ALA A 50 2.82 0.71 0.38
CA ALA A 50 3.81 -0.08 -0.31
C ALA A 50 4.39 0.65 -1.52
N CYS A 51 5.72 0.72 -1.60
CA CYS A 51 6.42 1.19 -2.79
C CYS A 51 6.46 0.09 -3.83
N THR A 52 5.89 0.34 -5.01
CA THR A 52 5.89 -0.64 -6.11
C THR A 52 7.25 -0.84 -6.75
N LEU A 53 8.17 0.12 -6.57
CA LEU A 53 9.52 0.05 -7.12
C LEU A 53 10.48 -0.73 -6.23
N HIS A 54 10.45 -0.52 -4.92
CA HIS A 54 11.42 -1.11 -3.99
C HIS A 54 10.82 -2.15 -3.05
N ARG A 55 9.54 -2.49 -3.23
CA ARG A 55 8.80 -3.45 -2.39
C ARG A 55 8.95 -3.16 -0.90
N HIS A 56 8.99 -1.87 -0.56
CA HIS A 56 9.08 -1.39 0.81
C HIS A 56 7.69 -1.04 1.33
N ALA A 57 7.33 -1.52 2.52
CA ALA A 57 6.05 -1.21 3.16
C ALA A 57 6.27 -0.28 4.37
N LYS A 58 5.65 0.90 4.35
CA LYS A 58 5.52 1.78 5.50
C LYS A 58 4.23 1.44 6.24
N ALA A 59 4.35 0.90 7.46
CA ALA A 59 3.18 0.63 8.30
C ALA A 59 2.44 1.93 8.63
N LEU A 60 1.10 1.86 8.61
CA LEU A 60 0.19 2.94 8.93
C LEU A 60 -0.68 2.50 10.12
N SER A 61 -0.96 3.42 11.04
CA SER A 61 -1.88 3.18 12.15
C SER A 61 -3.33 3.23 11.66
N THR A 62 -3.61 4.08 10.66
CA THR A 62 -4.91 4.15 9.96
C THR A 62 -4.73 4.34 8.46
N GLN A 63 -5.73 3.95 7.67
CA GLN A 63 -5.73 4.19 6.21
C GLN A 63 -5.51 5.67 5.86
N ASN A 64 -6.03 6.60 6.67
CA ASN A 64 -5.96 8.04 6.39
C ASN A 64 -4.52 8.60 6.43
N GLU A 65 -3.59 7.96 7.13
CA GLU A 65 -2.20 8.41 7.20
C GLU A 65 -1.47 8.27 5.87
N GLU A 66 -1.94 7.42 4.96
CA GLU A 66 -1.30 7.24 3.65
C GLU A 66 -1.12 8.58 2.90
N ARG A 67 -2.09 9.49 3.07
CA ARG A 67 -2.15 10.72 2.28
C ARG A 67 -1.00 11.63 2.67
N GLN A 68 -0.77 11.77 3.98
CA GLN A 68 0.34 12.52 4.52
C GLN A 68 1.67 11.97 4.02
N TRP A 69 1.87 10.65 4.03
CA TRP A 69 3.12 10.04 3.55
C TRP A 69 3.32 10.17 2.05
N ARG A 70 2.24 10.07 1.26
CA ARG A 70 2.29 10.34 -0.19
C ARG A 70 2.69 11.78 -0.48
N GLU A 71 2.06 12.75 0.19
CA GLU A 71 2.32 14.18 0.01
C GLU A 71 3.70 14.59 0.54
N SER A 72 4.15 14.03 1.66
CA SER A 72 5.48 14.33 2.22
C SER A 72 6.62 13.70 1.43
N GLY A 73 6.35 12.60 0.73
CA GLY A 73 7.39 11.71 0.22
C GLY A 73 8.27 11.15 1.34
N GLY A 74 9.46 10.67 1.00
CA GLY A 74 10.50 10.34 1.99
C GLY A 74 10.31 9.06 2.81
N TRP A 75 9.23 8.30 2.59
CA TRP A 75 8.91 7.10 3.38
C TRP A 75 9.51 5.81 2.82
N CYS A 76 9.90 5.80 1.54
CA CYS A 76 10.59 4.66 0.94
C CYS A 76 12.11 4.93 0.95
N PRO A 77 12.91 4.14 1.70
CA PRO A 77 14.36 4.34 1.77
C PRO A 77 15.04 4.11 0.42
N GLY A 78 14.49 3.25 -0.44
CA GLY A 78 14.98 3.06 -1.81
C GLY A 78 14.78 4.28 -2.69
N CYS A 79 13.60 4.91 -2.64
CA CYS A 79 13.36 6.16 -3.36
C CYS A 79 14.23 7.30 -2.83
N VAL A 80 14.38 7.41 -1.51
CA VAL A 80 15.19 8.46 -0.87
C VAL A 80 16.68 8.28 -1.17
N GLY A 81 17.16 7.04 -1.14
CA GLY A 81 18.55 6.70 -1.41
C GLY A 81 18.91 6.64 -2.89
N GLY A 82 17.96 6.85 -3.80
CA GLY A 82 18.18 6.69 -5.24
C GLY A 82 18.58 5.27 -5.64
N LEU A 83 18.14 4.27 -4.86
CA LEU A 83 18.44 2.87 -5.15
C LEU A 83 17.78 2.46 -6.47
N PRO A 84 18.43 1.59 -7.27
CA PRO A 84 17.82 1.03 -8.45
C PRO A 84 16.49 0.36 -8.08
N VAL A 85 15.52 0.45 -8.99
CA VAL A 85 14.22 -0.21 -8.80
C VAL A 85 14.46 -1.70 -8.60
N ASP A 86 13.75 -2.30 -7.64
CA ASP A 86 13.73 -3.75 -7.44
C ASP A 86 12.95 -4.36 -8.61
N ALA A 87 13.63 -4.47 -9.75
CA ALA A 87 13.18 -5.23 -10.89
C ALA A 87 13.25 -6.70 -10.46
N GLY A 88 12.23 -7.14 -9.73
CA GLY A 88 12.14 -8.43 -9.07
C GLY A 88 12.86 -9.51 -9.86
N GLY A 89 14.07 -9.84 -9.40
CA GLY A 89 14.91 -10.84 -10.02
C GLY A 89 14.18 -12.17 -9.97
N THR A 90 13.71 -12.60 -11.14
CA THR A 90 13.40 -13.99 -11.45
C THR A 90 14.58 -14.87 -11.05
N THR A 91 14.36 -15.77 -10.10
CA THR A 91 15.03 -17.08 -10.02
C THR A 91 14.04 -18.06 -9.41
#